data_AF-A0A972G4D6-F1
#
_entry.id   AF-A0A972G4D6-F1
#
_cell.length_a   1.000
_cell.length_b   1.000
_cell.length_c   1.000
_cell.angle_alpha   90.00
_cell.angle_beta   90.00
_cell.angle_gamma   90.00
#
_symmetry.space_group_name_H-M   'P 1'
#
loop_
_entity.id
_entity.type
_entity.pdbx_description
1 polymer ?
#
loop_
_entity_poly.entity_id
_entity_poly.type
_entity_poly.pdbx_seq_one_letter_code
_entity_poly.pdbx_strand_id
1 'polypeptide(L)'
;MTTIINKRNVNKSNKLLAKTYLRLRGKVEQRVSELGEDKGKILFQIIDCIRNKLVVIIITVSDLVNAYLIFETLNDRGLDLSVADLLKNYFFSRSSGRIADVRKNWKDMNTSLVRTGLTRFIRHYWLSNRKVIREKDLYKVICTEVKNPIEVTNFVEKLKNAAEIYGAFEDPQSAMWDGYDTNVRENLNLLVLFNVNLCYPVLLAIHQTVPDNLEKVLRMLVIITFRYNVICNNSTSHLEYVYSEVATWIREQKPKKIKPIFEKMAKIYPSDEEFKGCFEGKVLPKTGSRLARYILQEINNAHLGDDKELVTNLNEKDLNLEHILPQNPDEPWIQTFPSDEDISQYIYRIGNMTLLGTSMNRKQARSSFDEKLSTAYSQSKIKITSDLVNYSTWGLEEIRQRQASMAKVACQVWRLDY
;
A
#
# COMPACT_ATOMS: atom_id res chain seq x y z
N MET A 1 26.87 20.31 27.52
CA MET A 1 25.71 19.47 27.15
C MET A 1 24.58 20.27 26.50
N THR A 2 24.17 21.42 27.05
CA THR A 2 23.17 22.32 26.44
C THR A 2 23.55 22.76 25.01
N THR A 3 24.84 23.01 24.77
CA THR A 3 25.41 23.30 23.44
C THR A 3 25.22 22.16 22.43
N ILE A 4 25.17 20.90 22.87
CA ILE A 4 25.00 19.71 22.00
C ILE A 4 23.53 19.58 21.56
N ILE A 5 22.59 19.94 22.43
CA ILE A 5 21.15 19.88 22.15
C ILE A 5 20.77 20.86 21.03
N ASN A 6 21.32 22.07 21.06
CA ASN A 6 20.97 23.15 20.13
C ASN A 6 21.77 23.11 18.82
N LYS A 7 22.77 22.24 18.69
CA LYS A 7 23.61 22.15 17.50
C LYS A 7 22.85 21.46 16.37
N ARG A 8 22.77 22.10 15.20
CA ARG A 8 22.02 21.56 14.03
C ARG A 8 22.61 20.24 13.51
N ASN A 9 23.93 20.09 13.53
CA ASN A 9 24.65 18.92 12.96
C ASN A 9 24.89 17.76 13.93
N VAL A 10 24.02 17.58 14.93
CA VAL A 10 24.11 16.46 15.88
C VAL A 10 22.89 15.56 15.71
N ASN A 11 23.12 14.25 15.57
CA ASN A 11 22.07 13.25 15.42
C ASN A 11 21.06 13.32 16.59
N LYS A 12 19.77 13.12 16.30
CA LYS A 12 18.66 13.06 17.27
C LYS A 12 18.99 12.16 18.46
N SER A 13 19.60 10.99 18.25
CA SER A 13 19.98 10.07 19.35
C SER A 13 20.95 10.72 20.34
N ASN A 14 22.00 11.37 19.85
CA ASN A 14 22.97 12.07 20.69
C ASN A 14 22.35 13.26 21.44
N LYS A 15 21.36 13.94 20.83
CA LYS A 15 20.58 15.00 21.50
C LYS A 15 19.71 14.42 22.62
N LEU A 16 19.12 13.24 22.43
CA LEU A 16 18.34 12.55 23.47
C LEU A 16 19.22 12.16 24.65
N LEU A 17 20.41 11.59 24.41
CA LEU A 17 21.38 11.29 25.47
C LEU A 17 21.79 12.53 26.25
N ALA A 18 22.09 13.64 25.57
CA ALA A 18 22.41 14.91 26.21
C ALA A 18 21.25 15.46 27.05
N LYS A 19 20.01 15.35 26.57
CA LYS A 19 18.80 15.70 27.32
C LYS A 19 18.63 14.83 28.57
N THR A 20 18.80 13.51 28.44
CA THR A 20 18.73 12.58 29.56
C THR A 20 19.78 12.89 30.62
N TYR A 21 21.03 13.14 30.22
CA TYR A 21 22.08 13.56 31.14
C TYR A 21 21.69 14.84 31.90
N LEU A 22 21.27 15.89 31.20
CA LEU A 22 20.87 17.15 31.85
C LEU A 22 19.68 16.96 32.79
N ARG A 23 18.72 16.12 32.41
CA ARG A 23 17.57 15.78 33.26
C ARG A 23 18.00 15.06 34.54
N LEU A 24 18.88 14.06 34.43
CA LEU A 24 19.39 13.32 35.59
C LEU A 24 20.25 14.21 36.48
N ARG A 25 21.14 15.00 35.89
CA ARG A 25 21.95 15.99 36.60
C ARG A 25 21.10 16.99 37.36
N GLY A 26 20.09 17.58 36.70
CA GLY A 26 19.17 18.51 37.35
C GLY A 26 18.40 17.88 38.52
N LYS A 27 17.98 16.62 38.40
CA LYS A 27 17.36 15.88 39.52
C LYS A 27 18.32 15.69 40.70
N VAL A 28 19.59 15.37 40.43
CA VAL A 28 20.62 15.23 41.48
C VAL A 28 20.90 16.59 42.12
N GLU A 29 21.09 17.64 41.33
CA GLU A 29 21.35 19.00 41.83
C GLU A 29 20.18 19.53 42.67
N GLN A 30 18.94 19.35 42.21
CA GLN A 30 17.74 19.70 42.97
C GLN A 30 17.71 18.95 44.30
N ARG A 31 17.85 17.62 44.27
CA ARG A 31 17.81 16.81 45.48
C ARG A 31 18.90 17.22 46.47
N VAL A 32 20.11 17.50 45.99
CA VAL A 32 21.24 17.96 46.82
C VAL A 32 21.00 19.37 47.38
N SER A 33 20.32 20.26 46.65
CA SER A 33 20.04 21.62 47.10
C SER A 33 19.01 21.69 48.23
N GLU A 34 18.08 20.74 48.29
CA GLU A 34 17.04 20.60 49.32
C GLU A 34 17.57 20.01 50.64
N LEU A 35 18.80 19.50 50.64
CA LEU A 35 19.42 18.83 51.79
C LEU A 35 20.44 19.79 52.39
N GLY A 36 20.29 20.14 53.67
CA GLY A 36 21.23 21.01 54.39
C GLY A 36 22.57 20.34 54.67
N GLU A 37 22.82 19.95 55.92
CA GLU A 37 24.08 19.31 56.33
C GLU A 37 24.23 17.85 55.86
N ASP A 38 23.13 17.20 55.45
CA ASP A 38 23.09 15.77 55.06
C ASP A 38 23.58 15.47 53.61
N LYS A 39 24.07 16.47 52.86
CA LYS A 39 24.46 16.32 51.44
C LYS A 39 25.46 15.19 51.21
N GLY A 40 26.47 15.07 52.06
CA GLY A 40 27.52 14.06 51.92
C GLY A 40 26.98 12.63 52.03
N LYS A 41 26.05 12.41 52.97
CA LYS A 41 25.43 11.09 53.20
C LYS A 41 24.60 10.64 51.99
N ILE A 42 23.85 11.55 51.37
CA ILE A 42 22.98 11.21 50.24
C ILE A 42 23.78 11.02 48.94
N LEU A 43 24.83 11.81 48.72
CA LEU A 43 25.75 11.55 47.61
C LEU A 43 26.43 10.18 47.74
N PHE A 44 26.84 9.81 48.96
CA PHE A 44 27.37 8.48 49.23
C PHE A 44 26.36 7.37 48.92
N GLN A 45 25.09 7.53 49.32
CA GLN A 45 24.03 6.56 49.01
C GLN A 45 23.78 6.41 47.50
N ILE A 46 23.86 7.50 46.72
CA ILE A 46 23.72 7.43 45.26
C ILE A 46 24.90 6.66 44.65
N ILE A 47 26.14 6.94 45.09
CA ILE A 47 27.34 6.22 44.64
C ILE A 47 27.23 4.74 45.01
N ASP A 48 26.84 4.44 46.24
CA ASP A 48 26.62 3.07 46.73
C ASP A 48 25.56 2.34 45.89
N CYS A 49 24.45 3.02 45.58
CA CYS A 49 23.41 2.46 44.72
C CYS A 49 23.94 2.12 43.32
N ILE A 50 24.65 3.06 42.67
CA ILE A 50 25.22 2.84 41.33
C ILE A 50 26.28 1.74 41.34
N ARG A 51 27.11 1.68 42.38
CA ARG A 51 28.23 0.74 42.46
C ARG A 51 27.79 -0.67 42.86
N ASN A 52 26.91 -0.77 43.85
CA ASN A 52 26.64 -2.03 44.55
C ASN A 52 25.21 -2.56 44.36
N LYS A 53 24.27 -1.71 43.94
CA LYS A 53 22.83 -2.09 43.80
C LYS A 53 22.34 -2.10 42.36
N LEU A 54 23.04 -1.43 41.44
CA LEU A 54 22.71 -1.44 40.02
C LEU A 54 23.32 -2.68 39.36
N VAL A 55 22.46 -3.54 38.83
CA VAL A 55 22.87 -4.78 38.14
C VAL A 55 22.80 -4.56 36.63
N VAL A 56 23.92 -4.77 35.95
CA VAL A 56 23.98 -4.79 34.48
C VAL A 56 23.91 -6.25 34.03
N ILE A 57 22.84 -6.60 33.31
CA ILE A 57 22.72 -7.93 32.70
C ILE A 57 23.44 -7.90 31.36
N ILE A 58 24.52 -8.65 31.23
CA ILE A 58 25.25 -8.82 29.98
C ILE A 58 24.85 -10.16 29.37
N ILE A 59 24.22 -10.11 28.20
CA ILE A 59 23.89 -11.30 27.43
C ILE A 59 24.91 -11.41 26.29
N THR A 60 25.76 -12.43 26.38
CA THR A 60 26.74 -12.73 25.33
C THR A 60 26.22 -13.87 24.47
N VAL A 61 26.32 -13.70 23.17
CA VAL A 61 25.72 -14.57 22.15
C VAL A 61 26.81 -14.96 21.17
N SER A 62 26.90 -16.25 20.86
CA SER A 62 27.95 -16.82 20.01
C SER A 62 27.82 -16.45 18.54
N ASP A 63 26.63 -16.02 18.11
CA ASP A 63 26.39 -15.61 16.73
C ASP A 63 25.41 -14.42 16.65
N LEU A 64 25.58 -13.62 15.59
CA LEU A 64 24.80 -12.42 15.31
C LEU A 64 23.30 -12.71 15.09
N VAL A 65 22.94 -13.93 14.70
CA VAL A 65 21.54 -14.32 14.43
C VAL A 65 20.78 -14.54 15.74
N ASN A 66 21.38 -15.24 16.69
CA ASN A 66 20.86 -15.41 18.03
C ASN A 66 20.89 -14.10 18.82
N ALA A 67 21.90 -13.26 18.57
CA ALA A 67 21.92 -11.89 19.11
C ALA A 67 20.70 -11.08 18.66
N TYR A 68 20.31 -11.21 17.38
CA TYR A 68 19.10 -10.57 16.88
C TYR A 68 17.83 -11.13 17.53
N LEU A 69 17.65 -12.45 17.58
CA LEU A 69 16.44 -13.07 18.15
C LEU A 69 16.24 -12.65 19.61
N ILE A 70 17.33 -12.66 20.40
CA ILE A 70 17.30 -12.19 21.79
C ILE A 70 17.00 -10.69 21.85
N PHE A 71 17.60 -9.89 20.97
CA PHE A 71 17.34 -8.46 20.92
C PHE A 71 15.86 -8.15 20.60
N GLU A 72 15.21 -8.81 19.66
CA GLU A 72 13.76 -8.63 19.43
C GLU A 72 12.95 -9.02 20.65
N THR A 73 13.21 -10.22 21.19
CA THR A 73 12.46 -10.74 22.35
C THR A 73 12.58 -9.80 23.56
N LEU A 74 13.72 -9.11 23.72
CA LEU A 74 13.94 -8.14 24.79
C LEU A 74 13.41 -6.72 24.48
N ASN A 75 13.34 -6.33 23.20
CA ASN A 75 12.85 -5.02 22.77
C ASN A 75 11.36 -4.97 22.46
N ASP A 76 10.63 -6.07 22.67
CA ASP A 76 9.16 -6.19 22.56
C ASP A 76 8.37 -5.21 23.49
N ARG A 77 9.07 -4.35 24.24
CA ARG A 77 8.52 -3.25 25.04
C ARG A 77 9.02 -1.84 24.62
N GLY A 78 9.66 -1.72 23.46
CA GLY A 78 10.28 -0.50 22.89
C GLY A 78 9.95 -0.27 21.40
N LEU A 79 10.75 0.53 20.68
CA LEU A 79 10.66 0.66 19.22
C LEU A 79 11.45 -0.48 18.57
N ASP A 80 10.78 -1.38 17.85
CA ASP A 80 11.40 -2.51 17.15
C ASP A 80 12.45 -2.04 16.13
N LEU A 81 13.58 -2.74 16.06
CA LEU A 81 14.52 -2.58 14.95
C LEU A 81 13.93 -3.27 13.72
N SER A 82 13.78 -2.53 12.62
CA SER A 82 13.30 -3.13 11.39
C SER A 82 14.30 -4.16 10.82
N VAL A 83 13.83 -5.14 10.06
CA VAL A 83 14.71 -6.09 9.34
C VAL A 83 15.74 -5.35 8.48
N ALA A 84 15.36 -4.23 7.87
CA ALA A 84 16.27 -3.36 7.14
C ALA A 84 17.41 -2.79 8.01
N ASP A 85 17.14 -2.37 9.24
CA ASP A 85 18.17 -1.84 10.15
C ASP A 85 19.19 -2.90 10.55
N LEU A 86 18.74 -4.13 10.76
CA LEU A 86 19.63 -5.25 11.09
C LEU A 86 20.49 -5.63 9.91
N LEU A 87 19.89 -5.72 8.71
CA LEU A 87 20.62 -5.97 7.48
C LEU A 87 21.66 -4.88 7.22
N LYS A 88 21.32 -3.60 7.47
CA LYS A 88 22.28 -2.49 7.41
C LYS A 88 23.49 -2.72 8.31
N ASN A 89 23.23 -3.02 9.59
CA ASN A 89 24.30 -3.24 10.58
C ASN A 89 25.16 -4.45 10.21
N TYR A 90 24.51 -5.54 9.79
CA TYR A 90 25.19 -6.75 9.32
C TYR A 90 26.08 -6.47 8.12
N PHE A 91 25.53 -5.83 7.06
CA PHE A 91 26.29 -5.48 5.87
C PHE A 91 27.47 -4.57 6.21
N PHE A 92 27.27 -3.53 7.03
CA PHE A 92 28.37 -2.64 7.43
C PHE A 92 29.48 -3.39 8.18
N SER A 93 29.12 -4.33 9.05
CA SER A 93 30.10 -5.16 9.78
C SER A 93 30.89 -6.11 8.87
N ARG A 94 30.28 -6.57 7.77
CA ARG A 94 30.85 -7.54 6.82
C ARG A 94 31.49 -6.90 5.59
N SER A 95 31.49 -5.58 5.47
CA SER A 95 31.97 -4.85 4.28
C SER A 95 33.49 -4.65 4.23
N SER A 96 34.28 -5.13 5.20
CA SER A 96 35.74 -4.96 5.35
C SER A 96 36.47 -4.18 4.24
N GLY A 97 36.85 -2.92 4.51
CA GLY A 97 37.55 -2.05 3.54
C GLY A 97 36.66 -1.38 2.48
N ARG A 98 35.43 -1.86 2.25
CA ARG A 98 34.45 -1.34 1.28
C ARG A 98 33.25 -0.62 1.92
N ILE A 99 33.33 -0.32 3.22
CA ILE A 99 32.22 0.27 3.99
C ILE A 99 31.73 1.60 3.42
N ALA A 100 32.60 2.39 2.79
CA ALA A 100 32.22 3.67 2.18
C ALA A 100 31.22 3.48 1.04
N ASP A 101 31.48 2.53 0.14
CA ASP A 101 30.62 2.22 -1.00
C ASP A 101 29.29 1.63 -0.54
N VAL A 102 29.35 0.67 0.39
CA VAL A 102 28.14 0.05 0.96
C VAL A 102 27.28 1.09 1.69
N ARG A 103 27.88 2.03 2.42
CA ARG A 103 27.16 3.12 3.10
C ARG A 103 26.53 4.07 2.09
N LYS A 104 27.23 4.42 1.01
CA LYS A 104 26.71 5.27 -0.06
C LYS A 104 25.50 4.61 -0.73
N ASN A 105 25.65 3.38 -1.21
CA ASN A 105 24.58 2.65 -1.88
C ASN A 105 23.36 2.44 -0.98
N TRP A 106 23.58 2.14 0.31
CA TRP A 106 22.48 2.05 1.29
C TRP A 106 21.75 3.39 1.47
N LYS A 107 22.48 4.51 1.53
CA LYS A 107 21.89 5.84 1.65
C LYS A 107 21.06 6.18 0.41
N ASP A 108 21.59 5.93 -0.78
CA ASP A 108 20.91 6.22 -2.04
C ASP A 108 19.62 5.38 -2.17
N MET A 109 19.70 4.08 -1.86
CA MET A 109 18.54 3.20 -1.74
C MET A 109 17.49 3.76 -0.77
N ASN A 110 17.92 4.20 0.43
CA ASN A 110 17.00 4.74 1.44
C ASN A 110 16.31 6.02 0.97
N THR A 111 16.99 6.84 0.15
CA THR A 111 16.40 8.04 -0.46
C THR A 111 15.32 7.70 -1.49
N SER A 112 15.52 6.67 -2.31
CA SER A 112 14.52 6.23 -3.30
C SER A 112 13.27 5.60 -2.66
N LEU A 113 13.37 5.09 -1.42
CA LEU A 113 12.33 4.27 -0.78
C LEU A 113 11.64 4.95 0.40
N VAL A 114 11.74 6.29 0.51
CA VAL A 114 11.14 7.06 1.62
C VAL A 114 9.63 6.81 1.75
N ARG A 115 8.92 6.61 0.62
CA ARG A 115 7.48 6.37 0.58
C ARG A 115 7.11 4.90 0.78
N THR A 116 7.86 3.99 0.15
CA THR A 116 7.53 2.56 0.08
C THR A 116 7.95 1.76 1.31
N GLY A 117 9.01 2.20 2.00
CA GLY A 117 9.65 1.51 3.12
C GLY A 117 10.71 0.47 2.71
N LEU A 118 11.84 0.44 3.43
CA LEU A 118 13.00 -0.40 3.09
C LEU A 118 12.75 -1.89 3.31
N THR A 119 12.15 -2.27 4.44
CA THR A 119 11.92 -3.70 4.76
C THR A 119 11.04 -4.36 3.70
N ARG A 120 9.93 -3.70 3.32
CA ARG A 120 9.04 -4.18 2.26
C ARG A 120 9.79 -4.33 0.93
N PHE A 121 10.57 -3.33 0.54
CA PHE A 121 11.37 -3.39 -0.67
C PHE A 121 12.35 -4.56 -0.66
N ILE A 122 13.15 -4.74 0.39
CA ILE A 122 14.13 -5.83 0.46
C ILE A 122 13.42 -7.19 0.36
N ARG A 123 12.27 -7.32 1.02
CA ARG A 123 11.43 -8.52 0.92
C ARG A 123 10.93 -8.75 -0.50
N HIS A 124 10.34 -7.74 -1.14
CA HIS A 124 9.84 -7.87 -2.52
C HIS A 124 10.96 -8.13 -3.53
N TYR A 125 12.11 -7.49 -3.36
CA TYR A 125 13.31 -7.78 -4.14
C TYR A 125 13.72 -9.24 -3.97
N TRP A 126 13.75 -9.76 -2.74
CA TRP A 126 14.02 -11.17 -2.47
C TRP A 126 13.03 -12.10 -3.16
N LEU A 127 11.72 -11.85 -2.98
CA LEU A 127 10.63 -12.62 -3.60
C LEU A 127 10.65 -12.57 -5.14
N SER A 128 11.24 -11.54 -5.73
CA SER A 128 11.41 -11.45 -7.18
C SER A 128 12.54 -12.33 -7.71
N ASN A 129 13.45 -12.82 -6.86
CA ASN A 129 14.67 -13.53 -7.24
C ASN A 129 14.77 -14.95 -6.66
N ARG A 130 13.98 -15.28 -5.65
CA ARG A 130 14.14 -16.45 -4.78
C ARG A 130 12.79 -16.96 -4.29
N LYS A 131 12.82 -18.11 -3.62
CA LYS A 131 11.66 -18.73 -2.97
C LYS A 131 11.01 -17.80 -1.94
N VAL A 132 9.71 -18.02 -1.77
CA VAL A 132 8.86 -17.32 -0.81
C VAL A 132 9.36 -17.53 0.62
N ILE A 133 9.48 -16.44 1.35
CA ILE A 133 9.85 -16.42 2.76
C ILE A 133 9.01 -15.41 3.53
N ARG A 134 8.87 -15.64 4.83
CA ARG A 134 8.22 -14.69 5.74
C ARG A 134 9.21 -13.57 6.08
N GLU A 135 8.68 -12.40 6.39
CA GLU A 135 9.50 -11.23 6.74
C GLU A 135 10.47 -11.50 7.90
N LYS A 136 10.01 -12.19 8.95
CA LYS A 136 10.84 -12.57 10.11
C LYS A 136 12.04 -13.47 9.76
N ASP A 137 11.94 -14.24 8.67
CA ASP A 137 12.99 -15.15 8.24
C ASP A 137 13.99 -14.46 7.29
N LEU A 138 13.65 -13.27 6.77
CA LEU A 138 14.42 -12.54 5.76
C LEU A 138 15.84 -12.22 6.20
N TYR A 139 16.03 -11.74 7.44
CA TYR A 139 17.35 -11.47 7.99
C TYR A 139 18.23 -12.72 7.96
N LYS A 140 17.72 -13.83 8.54
CA LYS A 140 18.45 -15.10 8.64
C LYS A 140 18.85 -15.62 7.28
N VAL A 141 17.92 -15.65 6.32
CA VAL A 141 18.18 -16.19 4.99
C VAL A 141 19.22 -15.36 4.25
N ILE A 142 19.10 -14.02 4.25
CA ILE A 142 20.06 -13.14 3.58
C ILE A 142 21.46 -13.28 4.18
N CYS A 143 21.60 -13.29 5.50
CA CYS A 143 22.90 -13.47 6.17
C CYS A 143 23.53 -14.85 5.92
N THR A 144 22.74 -15.83 5.46
CA THR A 144 23.24 -17.16 5.10
C THR A 144 23.78 -17.18 3.66
N GLU A 145 23.26 -16.34 2.77
CA GLU A 145 23.70 -16.25 1.36
C GLU A 145 24.76 -15.15 1.11
N VAL A 146 24.81 -14.11 1.94
CA VAL A 146 25.66 -12.92 1.74
C VAL A 146 26.61 -12.79 2.93
N LYS A 147 27.80 -13.39 2.86
CA LYS A 147 28.71 -13.54 4.01
C LYS A 147 29.97 -12.69 3.93
N ASN A 148 30.58 -12.61 2.75
CA ASN A 148 31.89 -11.99 2.58
C ASN A 148 31.80 -10.55 2.01
N PRO A 149 32.86 -9.72 2.10
CA PRO A 149 32.81 -8.32 1.68
C PRO A 149 32.42 -8.11 0.21
N ILE A 150 32.78 -9.03 -0.68
CA ILE A 150 32.47 -8.95 -2.11
C ILE A 150 30.97 -9.24 -2.33
N GLU A 151 30.45 -10.31 -1.72
CA GLU A 151 29.02 -10.65 -1.75
C GLU A 151 28.16 -9.50 -1.20
N VAL A 152 28.56 -8.90 -0.06
CA VAL A 152 27.85 -7.76 0.54
C VAL A 152 27.82 -6.58 -0.41
N THR A 153 28.97 -6.22 -0.99
CA THR A 153 29.07 -5.08 -1.90
C THR A 153 28.17 -5.28 -3.13
N ASN A 154 28.27 -6.45 -3.76
CA ASN A 154 27.47 -6.81 -4.93
C ASN A 154 25.97 -6.86 -4.61
N PHE A 155 25.58 -7.38 -3.45
CA PHE A 155 24.18 -7.47 -3.05
C PHE A 155 23.57 -6.09 -2.79
N VAL A 156 24.28 -5.22 -2.06
CA VAL A 156 23.81 -3.86 -1.77
C VAL A 156 23.75 -3.00 -3.03
N GLU A 157 24.68 -3.18 -3.97
CA GLU A 157 24.63 -2.53 -5.29
C GLU A 157 23.38 -2.96 -6.09
N LYS A 158 23.08 -4.27 -6.14
CA LYS A 158 21.86 -4.76 -6.79
C LYS A 158 20.59 -4.23 -6.13
N LEU A 159 20.57 -4.15 -4.80
CA LEU A 159 19.47 -3.53 -4.05
C LEU A 159 19.30 -2.05 -4.43
N LYS A 160 20.38 -1.26 -4.45
CA LYS A 160 20.33 0.15 -4.86
C LYS A 160 19.71 0.29 -6.25
N ASN A 161 20.15 -0.52 -7.22
CA ASN A 161 19.67 -0.41 -8.60
C ASN A 161 18.19 -0.79 -8.73
N ALA A 162 17.72 -1.79 -7.98
CA ALA A 162 16.31 -2.16 -7.95
C ALA A 162 15.44 -1.15 -7.17
N ALA A 163 15.99 -0.47 -6.16
CA ALA A 163 15.25 0.48 -5.34
C ALA A 163 14.80 1.72 -6.10
N GLU A 164 15.59 2.16 -7.08
CA GLU A 164 15.30 3.33 -7.91
C GLU A 164 14.01 3.14 -8.72
N ILE A 165 13.88 2.01 -9.41
CA ILE A 165 12.65 1.65 -10.14
C ILE A 165 11.50 1.29 -9.20
N TYR A 166 11.78 0.58 -8.10
CA TYR A 166 10.76 0.18 -7.16
C TYR A 166 10.07 1.39 -6.49
N GLY A 167 10.85 2.41 -6.12
CA GLY A 167 10.33 3.66 -5.58
C GLY A 167 9.38 4.38 -6.56
N ALA A 168 9.64 4.26 -7.87
CA ALA A 168 8.83 4.86 -8.90
C ALA A 168 7.47 4.18 -9.11
N PHE A 169 7.27 2.93 -8.67
CA PHE A 169 5.97 2.24 -8.79
C PHE A 169 4.86 2.93 -7.97
N GLU A 170 5.20 3.54 -6.84
CA GLU A 170 4.26 4.33 -6.01
C GLU A 170 4.25 5.83 -6.39
N ASP A 171 5.01 6.21 -7.42
CA ASP A 171 5.08 7.56 -7.95
C ASP A 171 4.88 7.57 -9.48
N PRO A 172 3.61 7.48 -9.96
CA PRO A 172 3.31 7.44 -11.39
C PRO A 172 3.74 8.70 -12.16
N GLN A 173 4.07 9.79 -11.47
CA GLN A 173 4.58 11.04 -12.05
C GLN A 173 6.11 11.13 -12.06
N SER A 174 6.81 10.08 -11.60
CA SER A 174 8.26 10.01 -11.65
C SER A 174 8.78 10.14 -13.08
N ALA A 175 9.87 10.89 -13.25
CA ALA A 175 10.59 10.99 -14.52
C ALA A 175 11.11 9.64 -15.04
N MET A 176 11.17 8.60 -14.19
CA MET A 176 11.43 7.22 -14.58
C MET A 176 10.50 6.75 -15.71
N TRP A 177 9.29 7.32 -15.78
CA TRP A 177 8.26 6.95 -16.74
C TRP A 177 8.19 7.87 -17.97
N ASP A 178 9.13 8.80 -18.18
CA ASP A 178 9.12 9.74 -19.33
C ASP A 178 9.35 9.05 -20.68
N GLY A 179 10.06 7.91 -20.70
CA GLY A 179 10.34 7.13 -21.91
C GLY A 179 9.36 5.98 -22.18
N TYR A 180 8.30 5.84 -21.37
CA TYR A 180 7.31 4.78 -21.49
C TYR A 180 5.99 5.30 -22.06
N ASP A 181 5.17 4.40 -22.60
CA ASP A 181 3.81 4.72 -23.03
C ASP A 181 2.98 5.29 -21.86
N THR A 182 2.08 6.23 -22.15
CA THR A 182 1.19 6.86 -21.16
C THR A 182 0.40 5.82 -20.36
N ASN A 183 0.04 4.69 -20.97
CA ASN A 183 -0.64 3.58 -20.34
C ASN A 183 0.12 3.03 -19.12
N VAL A 184 1.46 3.11 -19.09
CA VAL A 184 2.25 2.68 -17.94
C VAL A 184 1.90 3.54 -16.72
N ARG A 185 1.86 4.87 -16.88
CA ARG A 185 1.50 5.79 -15.80
C ARG A 185 0.06 5.60 -15.36
N GLU A 186 -0.85 5.43 -16.31
CA GLU A 186 -2.27 5.20 -16.03
C GLU A 186 -2.46 3.93 -15.19
N ASN A 187 -1.86 2.81 -15.60
CA ASN A 187 -1.96 1.56 -14.85
C ASN A 187 -1.25 1.63 -13.47
N LEU A 188 -0.14 2.35 -13.33
CA LEU A 188 0.49 2.58 -12.02
C LEU A 188 -0.42 3.42 -11.10
N ASN A 189 -1.09 4.45 -11.63
CA ASN A 189 -2.09 5.22 -10.87
C ASN A 189 -3.22 4.31 -10.37
N LEU A 190 -3.64 3.33 -11.16
CA LEU A 190 -4.65 2.34 -10.74
C LEU A 190 -4.14 1.44 -9.62
N LEU A 191 -2.91 0.93 -9.68
CA LEU A 191 -2.34 0.15 -8.57
C LEU A 191 -2.25 0.97 -7.27
N VAL A 192 -1.87 2.25 -7.37
CA VAL A 192 -1.85 3.18 -6.23
C VAL A 192 -3.27 3.42 -5.71
N LEU A 193 -4.26 3.59 -6.59
CA LEU A 193 -5.67 3.75 -6.21
C LEU A 193 -6.21 2.51 -5.48
N PHE A 194 -5.83 1.31 -5.93
CA PHE A 194 -6.23 0.05 -5.29
C PHE A 194 -5.48 -0.21 -3.98
N ASN A 195 -4.38 0.52 -3.74
CA ASN A 195 -3.51 0.36 -2.59
C ASN A 195 -2.95 -1.06 -2.44
N VAL A 196 -2.53 -1.67 -3.56
CA VAL A 196 -1.96 -3.03 -3.61
C VAL A 196 -0.55 -3.00 -4.19
N ASN A 197 0.38 -3.64 -3.49
CA ASN A 197 1.82 -3.68 -3.84
C ASN A 197 2.40 -5.10 -3.93
N LEU A 198 1.58 -6.14 -3.68
CA LEU A 198 2.03 -7.54 -3.69
C LEU A 198 2.53 -8.01 -5.07
N CYS A 199 2.11 -7.34 -6.14
CA CYS A 199 2.54 -7.63 -7.50
C CYS A 199 3.91 -7.05 -7.87
N TYR A 200 4.51 -6.19 -7.03
CA TYR A 200 5.76 -5.51 -7.34
C TYR A 200 6.96 -6.44 -7.59
N PRO A 201 7.07 -7.64 -6.98
CA PRO A 201 8.07 -8.62 -7.38
C PRO A 201 8.02 -8.98 -8.87
N VAL A 202 6.82 -9.11 -9.45
CA VAL A 202 6.63 -9.36 -10.89
C VAL A 202 7.05 -8.15 -11.72
N LEU A 203 6.66 -6.93 -11.31
CA LEU A 203 7.07 -5.71 -12.00
C LEU A 203 8.59 -5.52 -12.01
N LEU A 204 9.26 -5.80 -10.87
CA LEU A 204 10.72 -5.80 -10.80
C LEU A 204 11.35 -6.81 -11.77
N ALA A 205 10.82 -8.04 -11.81
CA ALA A 205 11.33 -9.08 -12.68
C ALA A 205 11.17 -8.71 -14.17
N ILE A 206 10.00 -8.24 -14.57
CA ILE A 206 9.72 -7.82 -15.95
C ILE A 206 10.62 -6.66 -16.35
N HIS A 207 10.63 -5.57 -15.58
CA HIS A 207 11.40 -4.37 -15.92
C HIS A 207 12.90 -4.69 -16.10
N GLN A 208 13.46 -5.57 -15.26
CA GLN A 208 14.89 -5.90 -15.31
C GLN A 208 15.28 -6.95 -16.34
N THR A 209 14.32 -7.64 -16.98
CA THR A 209 14.63 -8.77 -17.86
C THR A 209 13.94 -8.74 -19.22
N VAL A 210 12.70 -8.30 -19.29
CA VAL A 210 11.87 -8.21 -20.50
C VAL A 210 11.05 -6.91 -20.52
N PRO A 211 11.71 -5.73 -20.47
CA PRO A 211 11.03 -4.44 -20.32
C PRO A 211 10.01 -4.13 -21.42
N ASP A 212 10.17 -4.67 -22.63
CA ASP A 212 9.20 -4.52 -23.74
C ASP A 212 7.80 -5.04 -23.39
N ASN A 213 7.69 -5.95 -22.40
CA ASN A 213 6.42 -6.48 -21.93
C ASN A 213 5.86 -5.74 -20.70
N LEU A 214 6.53 -4.70 -20.21
CA LEU A 214 6.16 -4.01 -18.96
C LEU A 214 4.72 -3.50 -18.98
N GLU A 215 4.33 -2.77 -20.02
CA GLU A 215 2.98 -2.20 -20.15
C GLU A 215 1.90 -3.30 -20.12
N LYS A 216 2.08 -4.36 -20.92
CA LYS A 216 1.12 -5.46 -21.03
C LYS A 216 0.99 -6.24 -19.72
N VAL A 217 2.10 -6.50 -19.04
CA VAL A 217 2.08 -7.19 -17.74
C VAL A 217 1.50 -6.28 -16.66
N LEU A 218 1.81 -4.99 -16.68
CA LEU A 218 1.25 -4.04 -15.73
C LEU A 218 -0.28 -3.96 -15.87
N ARG A 219 -0.82 -3.89 -17.10
CA ARG A 219 -2.27 -3.99 -17.36
C ARG A 219 -2.85 -5.29 -16.82
N MET A 220 -2.15 -6.41 -17.01
CA MET A 220 -2.57 -7.71 -16.48
C MET A 220 -2.66 -7.72 -14.95
N LEU A 221 -1.65 -7.15 -14.28
CA LEU A 221 -1.61 -7.04 -12.83
C LEU A 221 -2.69 -6.12 -12.28
N VAL A 222 -3.01 -5.01 -12.96
CA VAL A 222 -4.12 -4.12 -12.62
C VAL A 222 -5.44 -4.90 -12.64
N ILE A 223 -5.71 -5.64 -13.73
CA ILE A 223 -6.95 -6.40 -13.87
C ILE A 223 -7.02 -7.52 -12.82
N ILE A 224 -5.97 -8.31 -12.64
CA ILE A 224 -5.93 -9.37 -11.62
C ILE A 224 -6.16 -8.78 -10.23
N THR A 225 -5.47 -7.69 -9.90
CA THR A 225 -5.62 -7.00 -8.60
C THR A 225 -7.05 -6.51 -8.40
N PHE A 226 -7.65 -5.90 -9.44
CA PHE A 226 -9.01 -5.41 -9.37
C PHE A 226 -10.01 -6.55 -9.14
N ARG A 227 -9.91 -7.64 -9.90
CA ARG A 227 -10.79 -8.80 -9.72
C ARG A 227 -10.58 -9.46 -8.36
N TYR A 228 -9.34 -9.85 -8.06
CA TYR A 228 -9.01 -10.70 -6.92
C TYR A 228 -9.07 -9.96 -5.58
N ASN A 229 -8.42 -8.79 -5.47
CA ASN A 229 -8.34 -8.05 -4.22
C ASN A 229 -9.52 -7.08 -4.07
N VAL A 230 -9.78 -6.27 -5.10
CA VAL A 230 -10.71 -5.14 -4.97
C VAL A 230 -12.15 -5.61 -4.98
N ILE A 231 -12.55 -6.53 -5.86
CA ILE A 231 -13.93 -7.01 -5.97
C ILE A 231 -14.16 -8.27 -5.14
N CYS A 232 -13.39 -9.34 -5.36
CA CYS A 232 -13.60 -10.63 -4.69
C CYS A 232 -13.12 -10.66 -3.22
N ASN A 233 -12.33 -9.68 -2.76
CA ASN A 233 -11.76 -9.66 -1.39
C ASN A 233 -10.99 -10.96 -1.03
N ASN A 234 -10.40 -11.64 -2.01
CA ASN A 234 -9.72 -12.91 -1.79
C ASN A 234 -8.42 -12.73 -0.97
N SER A 235 -8.04 -13.77 -0.21
CA SER A 235 -6.87 -13.75 0.68
C SER A 235 -5.57 -13.53 -0.08
N THR A 236 -4.70 -12.68 0.48
CA THR A 236 -3.41 -12.28 -0.09
C THR A 236 -2.31 -13.33 0.02
N SER A 237 -2.46 -14.33 0.88
CA SER A 237 -1.43 -15.36 1.11
C SER A 237 -1.11 -16.16 -0.16
N HIS A 238 -2.13 -16.54 -0.93
CA HIS A 238 -1.94 -17.28 -2.18
C HIS A 238 -1.33 -16.41 -3.29
N LEU A 239 -1.74 -15.12 -3.35
CA LEU A 239 -1.19 -14.15 -4.31
C LEU A 239 0.31 -13.98 -4.17
N GLU A 240 0.80 -13.79 -2.94
CA GLU A 240 2.23 -13.57 -2.70
C GLU A 240 3.06 -14.76 -3.21
N TYR A 241 2.56 -15.98 -3.01
CA TYR A 241 3.21 -17.18 -3.52
C TYR A 241 3.27 -17.19 -5.05
N VAL A 242 2.12 -16.99 -5.71
CA VAL A 242 2.05 -17.01 -7.18
C VAL A 242 2.87 -15.87 -7.80
N TYR A 243 2.83 -14.66 -7.25
CA TYR A 243 3.65 -13.55 -7.75
C TYR A 243 5.15 -13.82 -7.60
N SER A 244 5.60 -14.43 -6.51
CA SER A 244 7.02 -14.81 -6.34
C SER A 244 7.44 -15.92 -7.31
N GLU A 245 6.60 -16.94 -7.52
CA GLU A 245 6.83 -18.00 -8.51
C GLU A 245 6.93 -17.41 -9.93
N VAL A 246 5.98 -16.55 -10.30
CA VAL A 246 5.94 -15.88 -11.61
C VAL A 246 7.18 -15.01 -11.82
N ALA A 247 7.55 -14.20 -10.82
CA ALA A 247 8.72 -13.33 -10.89
C ALA A 247 10.02 -14.13 -11.08
N THR A 248 10.19 -15.21 -10.32
CA THR A 248 11.36 -16.10 -10.45
C THR A 248 11.40 -16.74 -11.84
N TRP A 249 10.27 -17.28 -12.29
CA TRP A 249 10.14 -17.89 -13.62
C TRP A 249 10.41 -16.89 -14.77
N ILE A 250 9.96 -15.65 -14.66
CA ILE A 250 10.27 -14.58 -15.64
C ILE A 250 11.79 -14.36 -15.74
N ARG A 251 12.49 -14.29 -14.60
CA ARG A 251 13.94 -14.07 -14.61
C ARG A 251 14.71 -15.22 -15.23
N GLU A 252 14.25 -16.45 -15.01
CA GLU A 252 14.86 -17.65 -15.57
C GLU A 252 14.60 -17.79 -17.07
N GLN A 253 13.33 -17.66 -17.49
CA GLN A 253 12.92 -17.97 -18.86
C GLN A 253 13.01 -16.77 -19.82
N LYS A 254 12.98 -15.55 -19.29
CA LYS A 254 12.97 -14.29 -20.06
C LYS A 254 11.97 -14.33 -21.25
N PRO A 255 10.69 -14.63 -20.97
CA PRO A 255 9.71 -14.89 -22.01
C PRO A 255 9.44 -13.63 -22.84
N LYS A 256 9.69 -13.71 -24.16
CA LYS A 256 9.37 -12.61 -25.09
C LYS A 256 7.87 -12.48 -25.36
N LYS A 257 7.13 -13.59 -25.33
CA LYS A 257 5.67 -13.62 -25.55
C LYS A 257 4.93 -13.41 -24.22
N ILE A 258 3.81 -12.69 -24.28
CA ILE A 258 2.98 -12.38 -23.11
C ILE A 258 2.16 -13.57 -22.61
N LYS A 259 1.69 -14.45 -23.51
CA LYS A 259 0.79 -15.56 -23.18
C LYS A 259 1.35 -16.51 -22.09
N PRO A 260 2.62 -16.97 -22.16
CA PRO A 260 3.20 -17.77 -21.08
C PRO A 260 3.21 -17.09 -19.70
N ILE A 261 3.34 -15.76 -19.67
CA ILE A 261 3.27 -14.99 -18.42
C ILE A 261 1.84 -15.03 -17.85
N PHE A 262 0.83 -14.87 -18.72
CA PHE A 262 -0.58 -14.99 -18.34
C PHE A 262 -0.90 -16.38 -17.79
N GLU A 263 -0.51 -17.44 -18.49
CA GLU A 263 -0.77 -18.84 -18.06
C GLU A 263 -0.24 -19.13 -16.66
N LYS A 264 0.89 -18.52 -16.26
CA LYS A 264 1.44 -18.64 -14.90
C LYS A 264 0.61 -17.87 -13.87
N MET A 265 0.05 -16.72 -14.23
CA MET A 265 -0.81 -15.90 -13.37
C MET A 265 -2.28 -16.34 -13.37
N ALA A 266 -2.72 -17.21 -14.28
CA ALA A 266 -4.10 -17.66 -14.38
C ALA A 266 -4.64 -18.30 -13.08
N LYS A 267 -3.76 -18.87 -12.24
CA LYS A 267 -4.11 -19.43 -10.92
C LYS A 267 -4.74 -18.41 -9.96
N ILE A 268 -4.46 -17.12 -10.15
CA ILE A 268 -4.93 -16.02 -9.32
C ILE A 268 -5.86 -15.09 -10.10
N TYR A 269 -6.36 -15.53 -11.25
CA TYR A 269 -7.34 -14.79 -12.02
C TYR A 269 -8.73 -15.33 -11.67
N PRO A 270 -9.57 -14.58 -10.92
CA PRO A 270 -10.95 -14.97 -10.69
C PRO A 270 -11.67 -15.18 -12.02
N SER A 271 -12.45 -16.25 -12.12
CA SER A 271 -13.29 -16.49 -13.30
C SER A 271 -14.35 -15.40 -13.47
N ASP A 272 -14.95 -15.28 -14.65
CA ASP A 272 -16.05 -14.35 -14.89
C ASP A 272 -17.24 -14.63 -13.96
N GLU A 273 -17.54 -15.90 -13.70
CA GLU A 273 -18.63 -16.29 -12.80
C GLU A 273 -18.35 -15.88 -11.35
N GLU A 274 -17.14 -16.17 -10.84
CA GLU A 274 -16.71 -15.77 -9.49
C GLU A 274 -16.71 -14.24 -9.35
N PHE A 275 -16.08 -13.54 -10.29
CA PHE A 275 -15.98 -12.09 -10.28
C PHE A 275 -17.35 -11.43 -10.33
N LYS A 276 -18.25 -11.91 -11.20
CA LYS A 276 -19.61 -11.42 -11.31
C LYS A 276 -20.38 -11.59 -10.01
N GLY A 277 -20.35 -12.79 -9.41
CA GLY A 277 -21.01 -13.05 -8.13
C GLY A 277 -20.50 -12.15 -7.01
N CYS A 278 -19.18 -11.94 -6.92
CA CYS A 278 -18.59 -11.00 -5.97
C CYS A 278 -18.99 -9.55 -6.25
N PHE A 279 -19.04 -9.14 -7.52
CA PHE A 279 -19.42 -7.79 -7.92
C PHE A 279 -20.88 -7.49 -7.58
N GLU A 280 -21.79 -8.44 -7.83
CA GLU A 280 -23.22 -8.34 -7.52
C GLU A 280 -23.46 -8.03 -6.03
N GLY A 281 -22.69 -8.67 -5.14
CA GLY A 281 -22.73 -8.47 -3.70
C GLY A 281 -21.91 -7.30 -3.15
N LYS A 282 -21.12 -6.61 -3.98
CA LYS A 282 -20.08 -5.69 -3.50
C LYS A 282 -20.64 -4.46 -2.79
N VAL A 283 -20.15 -4.23 -1.57
CA VAL A 283 -20.30 -2.98 -0.82
C VAL A 283 -18.92 -2.34 -0.68
N LEU A 284 -18.80 -1.07 -1.03
CA LEU A 284 -17.54 -0.33 -0.88
C LEU A 284 -17.46 0.31 0.52
N PRO A 285 -16.24 0.51 1.06
CA PRO A 285 -16.10 1.27 2.30
C PRO A 285 -16.51 2.73 2.08
N LYS A 286 -16.96 3.41 3.14
CA LYS A 286 -17.31 4.84 3.11
C LYS A 286 -16.18 5.74 2.58
N THR A 287 -14.92 5.34 2.79
CA THR A 287 -13.72 6.02 2.29
C THR A 287 -13.40 5.70 0.82
N GLY A 288 -14.15 4.81 0.18
CA GLY A 288 -13.92 4.28 -1.16
C GLY A 288 -14.47 5.13 -2.30
N SER A 289 -14.71 6.43 -2.10
CA SER A 289 -15.33 7.29 -3.12
C SER A 289 -14.52 7.35 -4.42
N ARG A 290 -13.19 7.46 -4.34
CA ARG A 290 -12.30 7.47 -5.51
C ARG A 290 -12.38 6.16 -6.29
N LEU A 291 -12.46 5.03 -5.59
CA LEU A 291 -12.63 3.71 -6.21
C LEU A 291 -14.01 3.58 -6.85
N ALA A 292 -15.08 4.00 -6.17
CA ALA A 292 -16.42 4.00 -6.72
C ALA A 292 -16.51 4.80 -8.03
N ARG A 293 -15.89 5.99 -8.05
CA ARG A 293 -15.82 6.84 -9.25
C ARG A 293 -15.10 6.13 -10.40
N TYR A 294 -13.94 5.53 -10.14
CA TYR A 294 -13.23 4.73 -11.14
C TYR A 294 -14.11 3.61 -11.71
N ILE A 295 -14.76 2.82 -10.86
CA ILE A 295 -15.63 1.70 -11.29
C ILE A 295 -16.77 2.21 -12.19
N LEU A 296 -17.47 3.25 -11.75
CA LEU A 296 -18.60 3.81 -12.49
C LEU A 296 -18.16 4.46 -13.81
N GLN A 297 -16.99 5.08 -13.84
CA GLN A 297 -16.41 5.67 -15.03
C GLN A 297 -16.08 4.60 -16.07
N GLU A 298 -15.40 3.53 -15.66
CA GLU A 298 -15.05 2.40 -16.53
C GLU A 298 -16.30 1.71 -17.10
N ILE A 299 -17.33 1.51 -16.27
CA ILE A 299 -18.62 0.97 -16.74
C ILE A 299 -19.29 1.93 -17.72
N ASN A 300 -19.31 3.24 -17.43
CA ASN A 300 -19.89 4.22 -18.34
C ASN A 300 -19.16 4.27 -19.67
N ASN A 301 -17.82 4.28 -19.66
CA ASN A 301 -17.00 4.31 -20.86
C ASN A 301 -17.26 3.06 -21.73
N ALA A 302 -17.52 1.90 -21.12
CA ALA A 302 -17.88 0.68 -21.86
C ALA A 302 -19.22 0.81 -22.62
N HIS A 303 -20.15 1.64 -22.15
CA HIS A 303 -21.41 1.92 -22.86
C HIS A 303 -21.24 2.87 -24.05
N LEU A 304 -20.17 3.67 -24.09
CA LEU A 304 -19.89 4.60 -25.19
C LEU A 304 -19.27 3.90 -26.41
N GLY A 305 -18.69 2.71 -26.23
CA GLY A 305 -18.01 1.98 -27.30
C GLY A 305 -16.83 2.78 -27.87
N ASP A 306 -16.76 2.91 -29.20
CA ASP A 306 -15.72 3.68 -29.90
C ASP A 306 -15.97 5.20 -29.90
N ASP A 307 -17.14 5.66 -29.44
CA ASP A 307 -17.48 7.07 -29.33
C ASP A 307 -16.80 7.69 -28.10
N LYS A 308 -15.53 8.06 -28.28
CA LYS A 308 -14.69 8.65 -27.23
C LYS A 308 -14.94 10.14 -27.00
N GLU A 309 -15.91 10.78 -27.69
CA GLU A 309 -16.17 12.22 -27.52
C GLU A 309 -16.61 12.57 -26.09
N LEU A 310 -17.21 11.61 -25.38
CA LEU A 310 -17.75 11.79 -24.03
C LEU A 310 -17.00 10.98 -22.96
N VAL A 311 -15.71 10.69 -23.16
CA VAL A 311 -14.90 10.05 -22.11
C VAL A 311 -15.00 10.89 -20.84
N THR A 312 -15.52 10.25 -19.79
CA THR A 312 -15.77 10.93 -18.53
C THR A 312 -14.45 11.29 -17.85
N ASN A 313 -14.26 12.57 -17.50
CA ASN A 313 -13.06 13.02 -16.78
C ASN A 313 -13.18 12.69 -15.27
N LEU A 314 -12.12 12.15 -14.67
CA LEU A 314 -12.03 11.87 -13.23
C LEU A 314 -11.86 13.12 -12.35
N ASN A 315 -11.84 14.33 -12.91
CA ASN A 315 -11.72 15.54 -12.12
C ASN A 315 -12.89 15.68 -11.11
N GLU A 316 -12.57 15.60 -9.82
CA GLU A 316 -13.57 15.69 -8.74
C GLU A 316 -14.18 17.09 -8.61
N LYS A 317 -13.59 18.10 -9.26
CA LYS A 317 -14.16 19.45 -9.29
C LYS A 317 -15.41 19.51 -10.17
N ASP A 318 -15.43 18.73 -11.24
CA ASP A 318 -16.47 18.81 -12.27
C ASP A 318 -17.48 17.67 -12.18
N LEU A 319 -17.03 16.49 -11.70
CA LEU A 319 -17.83 15.29 -11.65
C LEU A 319 -17.80 14.61 -10.28
N ASN A 320 -18.94 14.59 -9.60
CA ASN A 320 -19.09 14.04 -8.26
C ASN A 320 -19.65 12.62 -8.27
N LEU A 321 -19.37 11.90 -7.18
CA LEU A 321 -20.06 10.67 -6.83
C LEU A 321 -21.39 11.00 -6.17
N GLU A 322 -22.49 10.59 -6.79
CA GLU A 322 -23.84 10.73 -6.26
C GLU A 322 -24.33 9.41 -5.65
N HIS A 323 -25.04 9.49 -4.53
CA HIS A 323 -25.73 8.35 -3.94
C HIS A 323 -27.23 8.51 -4.20
N ILE A 324 -27.84 7.56 -4.91
CA ILE A 324 -29.24 7.65 -5.32
C ILE A 324 -30.13 7.57 -4.07
N LEU A 325 -30.03 6.49 -3.28
CA LEU A 325 -30.37 6.49 -1.87
C LEU A 325 -29.33 7.35 -1.12
N PRO A 326 -29.73 8.47 -0.48
CA PRO A 326 -28.80 9.37 0.19
C PRO A 326 -28.00 8.71 1.32
N GLN A 327 -26.81 9.23 1.62
CA GLN A 327 -25.99 8.76 2.74
C GLN A 327 -26.63 8.95 4.12
N ASN A 328 -27.55 9.91 4.22
CA ASN A 328 -28.35 10.16 5.42
C ASN A 328 -29.82 10.23 4.95
N PRO A 329 -30.48 9.09 4.72
CA PRO A 329 -31.86 9.04 4.25
C PRO A 329 -32.80 9.61 5.32
N ASP A 330 -33.87 10.28 4.89
CA ASP A 330 -34.96 10.74 5.73
C ASP A 330 -36.14 9.75 5.68
N GLU A 331 -37.19 10.04 6.46
CA GLU A 331 -38.33 9.13 6.64
C GLU A 331 -38.96 8.64 5.32
N PRO A 332 -39.18 9.48 4.29
CA PRO A 332 -39.69 9.02 3.00
C PRO A 332 -38.79 7.97 2.32
N TRP A 333 -37.47 8.15 2.37
CA TRP A 333 -36.53 7.15 1.86
C TRP A 333 -36.55 5.87 2.70
N ILE A 334 -36.75 5.97 4.01
CA ILE A 334 -36.82 4.80 4.89
C ILE A 334 -38.06 3.95 4.57
N GLN A 335 -39.18 4.59 4.27
CA GLN A 335 -40.44 3.93 3.94
C GLN A 335 -40.45 3.18 2.60
N THR A 336 -39.47 3.39 1.71
CA THR A 336 -39.34 2.60 0.48
C THR A 336 -38.70 1.23 0.70
N PHE A 337 -38.22 0.96 1.91
CA PHE A 337 -37.58 -0.31 2.29
C PHE A 337 -38.46 -1.06 3.31
N PRO A 338 -38.42 -2.41 3.32
CA PRO A 338 -39.04 -3.21 4.38
C PRO A 338 -38.56 -2.80 5.77
N SER A 339 -39.44 -2.81 6.77
CA SER A 339 -39.15 -2.31 8.12
C SER A 339 -38.08 -3.11 8.88
N ASP A 340 -37.83 -4.35 8.46
CA ASP A 340 -36.84 -5.27 9.03
C ASP A 340 -35.47 -5.20 8.34
N GLU A 341 -35.34 -4.41 7.26
CA GLU A 341 -34.09 -4.25 6.51
C GLU A 341 -33.19 -3.13 7.09
N ASP A 342 -31.90 -3.42 7.20
CA ASP A 342 -30.89 -2.43 7.54
C ASP A 342 -30.45 -1.65 6.29
N ILE A 343 -31.11 -0.51 6.07
CA ILE A 343 -30.90 0.38 4.92
C ILE A 343 -29.42 0.79 4.74
N SER A 344 -28.66 0.85 5.84
CA SER A 344 -27.26 1.30 5.81
C SER A 344 -26.36 0.39 4.96
N GLN A 345 -26.75 -0.88 4.77
CA GLN A 345 -26.03 -1.86 3.96
C GLN A 345 -26.11 -1.58 2.45
N TYR A 346 -27.08 -0.78 2.02
CA TYR A 346 -27.33 -0.47 0.61
C TYR A 346 -26.73 0.85 0.15
N ILE A 347 -26.38 1.75 1.10
CA ILE A 347 -25.86 3.09 0.81
C ILE A 347 -24.62 3.02 -0.09
N TYR A 348 -23.64 2.19 0.25
CA TYR A 348 -22.34 2.10 -0.44
C TYR A 348 -22.26 0.92 -1.43
N ARG A 349 -23.40 0.38 -1.85
CA ARG A 349 -23.47 -0.56 -2.96
C ARG A 349 -23.22 0.15 -4.27
N ILE A 350 -22.45 -0.48 -5.17
CA ILE A 350 -22.09 0.11 -6.47
C ILE A 350 -23.37 0.46 -7.27
N GLY A 351 -24.39 -0.40 -7.21
CA GLY A 351 -25.68 -0.15 -7.86
C GLY A 351 -26.42 1.08 -7.33
N ASN A 352 -26.14 1.54 -6.11
CA ASN A 352 -26.75 2.75 -5.53
C ASN A 352 -25.97 4.04 -5.87
N MET A 353 -24.82 3.94 -6.51
CA MET A 353 -23.97 5.09 -6.80
C MET A 353 -23.98 5.44 -8.29
N THR A 354 -23.86 6.72 -8.61
CA THR A 354 -23.72 7.18 -9.99
C THR A 354 -22.80 8.40 -10.10
N LEU A 355 -22.49 8.81 -11.33
CA LEU A 355 -21.69 10.02 -11.58
C LEU A 355 -22.61 11.17 -11.98
N LEU A 356 -22.44 12.34 -11.35
CA LEU A 356 -23.26 13.51 -11.65
C LEU A 356 -22.42 14.79 -11.59
N GLY A 357 -22.66 15.70 -12.54
CA GLY A 357 -21.96 16.97 -12.60
C GLY A 357 -22.15 17.77 -11.30
N THR A 358 -21.08 18.40 -10.81
CA THR A 358 -21.04 19.05 -9.49
C THR A 358 -22.19 20.04 -9.26
N SER A 359 -22.56 20.83 -10.28
CA SER A 359 -23.63 21.81 -10.19
C SER A 359 -25.02 21.19 -10.03
N MET A 360 -25.29 20.06 -10.71
CA MET A 360 -26.52 19.29 -10.55
C MET A 360 -26.52 18.58 -9.21
N ASN A 361 -25.42 17.91 -8.85
CA ASN A 361 -25.28 17.12 -7.64
C ASN A 361 -25.54 17.94 -6.36
N ARG A 362 -25.05 19.19 -6.28
CA ARG A 362 -25.29 20.07 -5.13
C ARG A 362 -26.77 20.39 -4.87
N LYS A 363 -27.64 20.24 -5.87
CA LYS A 363 -29.08 20.50 -5.75
C LYS A 363 -29.89 19.29 -5.31
N GLN A 364 -29.32 18.08 -5.39
CA GLN A 364 -30.07 16.82 -5.22
C GLN A 364 -30.04 16.25 -3.80
N ALA A 365 -29.25 16.84 -2.89
CA ALA A 365 -29.09 16.49 -1.47
C ALA A 365 -29.82 15.22 -1.00
N ARG A 366 -31.00 15.38 -0.37
CA ARG A 366 -31.89 14.29 0.07
C ARG A 366 -33.18 14.22 -0.74
N SER A 367 -33.20 14.85 -1.91
CA SER A 367 -34.35 14.86 -2.81
C SER A 367 -34.87 13.44 -3.05
N SER A 368 -36.18 13.32 -3.25
CA SER A 368 -36.79 12.03 -3.57
C SER A 368 -36.25 11.49 -4.90
N PHE A 369 -36.41 10.19 -5.14
CA PHE A 369 -36.00 9.62 -6.41
C PHE A 369 -36.66 10.32 -7.62
N ASP A 370 -37.96 10.61 -7.54
CA ASP A 370 -38.72 11.29 -8.60
C ASP A 370 -38.20 12.71 -8.87
N GLU A 371 -37.82 13.43 -7.82
CA GLU A 371 -37.22 14.77 -7.95
C GLU A 371 -35.84 14.67 -8.60
N LYS A 372 -35.01 13.69 -8.20
CA LYS A 372 -33.70 13.44 -8.80
C LYS A 372 -33.80 13.06 -10.28
N LEU A 373 -34.79 12.25 -10.63
CA LEU A 373 -35.09 11.85 -12.01
C LEU A 373 -35.43 13.06 -12.89
N SER A 374 -36.40 13.86 -12.47
CA SER A 374 -36.95 14.97 -13.24
C SER A 374 -36.00 16.17 -13.33
N THR A 375 -35.20 16.43 -12.30
CA THR A 375 -34.38 17.65 -12.21
C THR A 375 -32.89 17.45 -12.53
N ALA A 376 -32.39 16.21 -12.52
CA ALA A 376 -30.97 15.93 -12.76
C ALA A 376 -30.70 14.72 -13.67
N TYR A 377 -31.22 13.54 -13.34
CA TYR A 377 -30.78 12.30 -14.02
C TYR A 377 -31.20 12.27 -15.50
N SER A 378 -32.42 12.69 -15.83
CA SER A 378 -32.91 12.78 -17.21
C SER A 378 -32.11 13.77 -18.09
N GLN A 379 -31.45 14.75 -17.49
CA GLN A 379 -30.66 15.78 -18.19
C GLN A 379 -29.17 15.41 -18.27
N SER A 380 -28.75 14.32 -17.62
CA SER A 380 -27.36 13.91 -17.56
C SER A 380 -26.88 13.39 -18.92
N LYS A 381 -25.68 13.81 -19.33
CA LYS A 381 -24.99 13.24 -20.50
C LYS A 381 -24.26 11.93 -20.20
N ILE A 382 -24.22 11.53 -18.93
CA ILE A 382 -23.56 10.30 -18.49
C ILE A 382 -24.56 9.16 -18.58
N LYS A 383 -24.27 8.18 -19.44
CA LYS A 383 -25.20 7.12 -19.82
C LYS A 383 -25.71 6.32 -18.61
N ILE A 384 -24.82 5.90 -17.72
CA ILE A 384 -25.21 5.14 -16.51
C ILE A 384 -26.10 5.92 -15.53
N THR A 385 -26.12 7.25 -15.65
CA THR A 385 -26.95 8.15 -14.85
C THR A 385 -28.25 8.46 -15.58
N SER A 386 -28.22 8.76 -16.88
CA SER A 386 -29.44 8.98 -17.67
C SER A 386 -30.31 7.74 -17.74
N ASP A 387 -29.73 6.54 -17.70
CA ASP A 387 -30.47 5.28 -17.71
C ASP A 387 -31.26 5.02 -16.42
N LEU A 388 -31.07 5.84 -15.37
CA LEU A 388 -31.89 5.78 -14.16
C LEU A 388 -33.36 6.11 -14.43
N VAL A 389 -33.68 6.82 -15.53
CA VAL A 389 -35.07 7.10 -15.94
C VAL A 389 -35.89 5.86 -16.27
N ASN A 390 -35.24 4.70 -16.44
CA ASN A 390 -35.92 3.44 -16.69
C ASN A 390 -36.46 2.79 -15.41
N TYR A 391 -36.16 3.34 -14.23
CA TYR A 391 -36.70 2.89 -12.95
C TYR A 391 -37.81 3.84 -12.51
N SER A 392 -38.95 3.29 -12.09
CA SER A 392 -40.07 4.05 -11.53
C SER A 392 -39.99 4.25 -10.02
N THR A 393 -39.20 3.42 -9.35
CA THR A 393 -39.02 3.38 -7.90
C THR A 393 -37.55 3.19 -7.58
N TRP A 394 -37.15 3.48 -6.34
CA TRP A 394 -35.78 3.21 -5.89
C TRP A 394 -35.77 2.62 -4.49
N GLY A 395 -35.55 1.31 -4.42
CA GLY A 395 -35.41 0.57 -3.19
C GLY A 395 -34.38 -0.56 -3.35
N LEU A 396 -34.55 -1.57 -2.50
CA LEU A 396 -33.65 -2.72 -2.40
C LEU A 396 -33.45 -3.46 -3.73
N GLU A 397 -34.55 -3.76 -4.41
CA GLU A 397 -34.56 -4.60 -5.61
C GLU A 397 -33.94 -3.85 -6.80
N GLU A 398 -34.18 -2.56 -6.95
CA GLU A 398 -33.58 -1.75 -8.02
C GLU A 398 -32.08 -1.59 -7.83
N ILE A 399 -31.60 -1.41 -6.58
CA ILE A 399 -30.16 -1.37 -6.28
C ILE A 399 -29.50 -2.70 -6.65
N ARG A 400 -30.12 -3.84 -6.29
CA ARG A 400 -29.62 -5.19 -6.61
C ARG A 400 -29.61 -5.42 -8.12
N GLN A 401 -30.73 -5.13 -8.79
CA GLN A 401 -30.88 -5.30 -10.23
C GLN A 401 -29.88 -4.46 -11.02
N ARG A 402 -29.72 -3.17 -10.66
CA ARG A 402 -28.74 -2.29 -11.31
C ARG A 402 -27.32 -2.79 -11.11
N GLN A 403 -26.96 -3.22 -9.90
CA GLN A 403 -25.63 -3.76 -9.63
C GLN A 403 -25.36 -5.06 -10.40
N ALA A 404 -26.37 -5.93 -10.55
CA ALA A 404 -26.25 -7.16 -11.35
C ALA A 404 -26.13 -6.87 -12.86
N SER A 405 -26.82 -5.85 -13.36
CA SER A 405 -26.59 -5.34 -14.72
C SER A 405 -25.15 -4.86 -14.90
N MET A 406 -24.67 -4.03 -13.97
CA MET A 406 -23.29 -3.54 -13.95
C MET A 406 -22.25 -4.66 -13.87
N ALA A 407 -22.52 -5.73 -13.13
CA ALA A 407 -21.61 -6.88 -13.03
C ALA A 407 -21.35 -7.55 -14.38
N LYS A 408 -22.36 -7.59 -15.27
CA LYS A 408 -22.21 -8.13 -16.64
C LYS A 408 -21.26 -7.27 -17.47
N VAL A 409 -21.40 -5.94 -17.40
CA VAL A 409 -20.51 -5.00 -18.08
C VAL A 409 -19.11 -5.08 -17.50
N ALA A 410 -18.99 -5.13 -16.16
CA ALA A 410 -17.74 -5.26 -15.45
C ALA A 410 -16.91 -6.46 -15.90
N CYS A 411 -17.55 -7.61 -16.19
CA CYS A 411 -16.84 -8.79 -16.70
C CYS A 411 -16.12 -8.52 -18.02
N GLN A 412 -16.67 -7.64 -18.89
CA GLN A 412 -16.03 -7.28 -20.15
C GLN A 412 -14.96 -6.22 -19.96
N VAL A 413 -15.19 -5.23 -19.08
CA VAL A 413 -14.23 -4.15 -18.84
C VAL A 413 -12.94 -4.66 -18.22
N TRP A 414 -13.05 -5.54 -17.22
CA TRP A 414 -11.90 -6.12 -16.51
C TRP A 414 -11.59 -7.54 -16.97
N ARG A 415 -11.59 -7.76 -18.30
CA ARG A 415 -11.26 -9.03 -18.94
C ARG A 415 -9.81 -9.09 -19.42
N LEU A 416 -9.22 -10.29 -19.37
CA LEU A 416 -7.96 -10.60 -20.03
C LEU A 416 -8.21 -11.56 -21.20
N ASP A 417 -7.72 -11.19 -22.39
CA ASP A 417 -7.96 -11.92 -23.65
C ASP A 417 -6.71 -12.72 -24.10
N TYR A 418 -6.21 -13.63 -23.25
CA TYR A 418 -4.94 -14.35 -23.48
C TYR A 418 -5.05 -15.88 -23.52
#